data_AF-A0A9D5FJI5-F1
#
_entry.id   AF-A0A9D5FJI5-F1
#
_cell.length_a   1.000
_cell.length_b   1.000
_cell.length_c   1.000
_cell.angle_alpha   90.00
_cell.angle_beta   90.00
_cell.angle_gamma   90.00
#
_symmetry.space_group_name_H-M   'P 1'
#
loop_
_entity.id
_entity.type
_entity.pdbx_description
1 polymer ?
#
loop_
_entity_poly.entity_id
_entity_poly.type
_entity_poly.pdbx_seq_one_letter_code
_entity_poly.pdbx_strand_id
1 'polypeptide(L)'
;MNKLAYIFTLSLTAAGLLLGMTYSNGFAQAATETPTPEPAATPLTLDLRLLPEPIYQLGSNTHAASALVVPDSPTAAEMRAALIVSASFGRMSRGKLPLSLVTASQFAISVWTNTNLIFVGKPAAFPMLSQVSLPAPVSGTAFVSSEIQPEDGILQMTISAWDNTKVILVVSGNTDAGVVKAAQALSVGSIQTGSYPNLAIVLNVNAGSSTVAKAETLAIPTSTQQTNTFGDLGYASQTVTEIGTSTAEYQFDIPPGFVAAENAYLDLMFSNSTFLDYTRSGLLIYINGRVVGSARFSDETAQTAILRINIPHNFISAGSNSLSFDVNLAPLNESSGESFGLWATIYSASILHVPLAPATTSTDLRDLSKYPYPFINDPTLSNLAFILPEQDPTAWEIAAQIAFNLGRSVIGAPFYLIAVYDKQIPEEVRQNYDWILIGLPMELQVMEELQDTLPAPFEENSNNAILTKQQVEYRLPKDAQLGYLELLSAPWNHARTILAIVGNTEAGVRQAGNA
;
A
#
# COMPACT_ATOMS: atom_id res chain seq x y z
N MET A 1 13.13 -63.73 22.69
CA MET A 1 13.26 -64.84 21.73
C MET A 1 12.74 -64.32 20.40
N ASN A 2 13.39 -64.25 19.26
CA ASN A 2 14.75 -64.45 18.72
C ASN A 2 14.73 -63.60 17.41
N LYS A 3 15.59 -62.60 17.18
CA LYS A 3 16.95 -62.62 16.62
C LYS A 3 17.11 -63.15 15.18
N LEU A 4 17.95 -62.41 14.43
CA LEU A 4 18.80 -62.71 13.25
C LEU A 4 18.32 -62.04 11.94
N ALA A 5 18.99 -61.06 11.30
CA ALA A 5 20.40 -60.63 11.12
C ALA A 5 21.26 -61.56 10.24
N TYR A 6 21.66 -61.10 9.04
CA TYR A 6 22.85 -61.45 8.24
C TYR A 6 23.03 -60.38 7.14
N ILE A 7 24.20 -60.01 6.58
CA ILE A 7 25.61 -59.81 6.97
C ILE A 7 26.27 -59.03 5.80
N PHE A 8 27.32 -58.25 6.10
CA PHE A 8 28.25 -57.54 5.21
C PHE A 8 29.03 -58.41 4.20
N THR A 9 29.45 -57.82 3.07
CA THR A 9 30.87 -57.89 2.61
C THR A 9 31.26 -56.79 1.60
N LEU A 10 32.53 -56.38 1.68
CA LEU A 10 33.24 -55.27 1.02
C LEU A 10 34.40 -55.82 0.14
N SER A 11 35.06 -54.93 -0.62
CA SER A 11 36.39 -54.98 -1.31
C SER A 11 36.43 -55.37 -2.81
N LEU A 12 36.81 -54.45 -3.74
CA LEU A 12 38.15 -54.09 -4.29
C LEU A 12 38.75 -55.20 -5.20
N THR A 13 39.18 -55.01 -6.47
CA THR A 13 40.34 -54.24 -6.96
C THR A 13 40.49 -54.25 -8.52
N ALA A 14 40.97 -53.12 -9.07
CA ALA A 14 41.86 -52.80 -10.22
C ALA A 14 42.17 -53.73 -11.44
N ALA A 15 42.16 -53.12 -12.64
CA ALA A 15 43.14 -53.16 -13.78
C ALA A 15 42.43 -52.60 -15.05
N GLY A 16 42.90 -51.72 -15.94
CA GLY A 16 44.20 -51.15 -16.29
C GLY A 16 44.40 -51.28 -17.81
N LEU A 17 44.50 -50.19 -18.60
CA LEU A 17 45.23 -50.18 -19.89
C LEU A 17 45.56 -48.76 -20.39
N LEU A 18 46.84 -48.54 -20.64
CA LEU A 18 47.52 -47.35 -21.17
C LEU A 18 47.88 -47.56 -22.65
N LEU A 19 48.00 -46.48 -23.42
CA LEU A 19 48.86 -46.20 -24.60
C LEU A 19 48.50 -44.76 -25.06
N GLY A 20 49.34 -43.75 -25.34
CA GLY A 20 50.78 -43.52 -25.39
C GLY A 20 51.07 -42.34 -26.37
N MET A 21 52.06 -41.47 -26.07
CA MET A 21 52.74 -40.40 -26.87
C MET A 21 52.27 -38.92 -26.65
N THR A 22 52.90 -38.08 -25.79
CA THR A 22 54.12 -37.19 -25.90
C THR A 22 53.99 -36.00 -26.87
N TYR A 23 54.36 -34.72 -26.65
CA TYR A 23 54.91 -33.84 -25.59
C TYR A 23 54.75 -32.37 -26.09
N SER A 24 54.59 -31.35 -25.24
CA SER A 24 55.39 -30.10 -25.25
C SER A 24 54.96 -29.12 -24.15
N ASN A 25 55.94 -28.54 -23.45
CA ASN A 25 55.80 -27.65 -22.30
C ASN A 25 55.50 -26.20 -22.73
N GLY A 26 54.54 -25.58 -22.07
CA GLY A 26 54.35 -24.12 -22.05
C GLY A 26 54.20 -23.64 -20.61
N PHE A 27 55.18 -22.91 -20.11
CA PHE A 27 55.09 -22.20 -18.83
C PHE A 27 54.10 -21.04 -18.98
N ALA A 28 53.03 -21.04 -18.19
CA ALA A 28 52.17 -19.87 -17.98
C ALA A 28 52.24 -19.47 -16.50
N GLN A 29 52.73 -18.25 -16.30
CA GLN A 29 52.90 -17.58 -15.02
C GLN A 29 51.51 -17.31 -14.42
N ALA A 30 51.23 -17.83 -13.22
CA ALA A 30 49.98 -17.58 -12.51
C ALA A 30 49.95 -16.10 -12.08
N ALA A 31 49.08 -15.31 -12.72
CA ALA A 31 48.71 -13.99 -12.25
C ALA A 31 47.88 -14.17 -10.97
N THR A 32 48.38 -13.64 -9.85
CA THR A 32 47.59 -13.45 -8.65
C THR A 32 46.57 -12.35 -8.94
N GLU A 33 45.34 -12.72 -9.26
CA GLU A 33 44.22 -11.79 -9.25
C GLU A 33 44.03 -11.31 -7.80
N THR A 34 44.26 -10.01 -7.60
CA THR A 34 43.86 -9.33 -6.37
C THR A 34 42.33 -9.33 -6.35
N PRO A 35 41.69 -9.70 -5.22
CA PRO A 35 40.24 -9.63 -5.14
C PRO A 35 39.82 -8.18 -5.34
N THR A 36 38.98 -7.94 -6.36
CA THR A 36 38.30 -6.66 -6.57
C THR A 36 37.66 -6.24 -5.25
N PRO A 37 37.92 -5.02 -4.74
CA PRO A 37 37.24 -4.56 -3.54
C PRO A 37 35.73 -4.55 -3.82
N GLU A 38 34.99 -5.26 -2.98
CA GLU A 38 33.54 -5.18 -2.93
C GLU A 38 33.14 -3.70 -2.87
N PRO A 39 32.20 -3.22 -3.73
CA PRO A 39 31.79 -1.82 -3.69
C PRO A 39 31.31 -1.50 -2.28
N ALA A 40 31.96 -0.52 -1.63
CA ALA A 40 31.60 -0.09 -0.29
C ALA A 40 30.11 0.25 -0.26
N ALA A 41 29.36 -0.39 0.65
CA ALA A 41 27.95 -0.11 0.85
C ALA A 41 27.75 1.40 1.04
N THR A 42 26.87 2.00 0.24
CA THR A 42 26.57 3.43 0.34
C THR A 42 26.05 3.72 1.74
N PRO A 43 26.60 4.69 2.48
CA PRO A 43 26.19 4.95 3.85
C PRO A 43 24.70 5.33 3.90
N LEU A 44 23.96 4.77 4.86
CA LEU A 44 22.56 5.10 5.08
C LEU A 44 22.40 6.60 5.35
N THR A 45 21.56 7.27 4.56
CA THR A 45 21.20 8.67 4.79
C THR A 45 20.04 8.72 5.78
N LEU A 46 20.28 9.25 6.98
CA LEU A 46 19.26 9.43 8.01
C LEU A 46 18.67 10.83 7.91
N ASP A 47 17.59 10.97 7.15
CA ASP A 47 16.87 12.23 6.98
C ASP A 47 15.37 11.96 6.92
N LEU A 48 14.63 12.43 7.93
CA LEU A 48 13.18 12.25 8.01
C LEU A 48 12.44 12.92 6.86
N ARG A 49 13.04 13.92 6.22
CA ARG A 49 12.46 14.63 5.07
C ARG A 49 12.48 13.80 3.79
N LEU A 50 13.30 12.73 3.76
CA LEU A 50 13.44 11.81 2.63
C LEU A 50 12.59 10.55 2.79
N LEU A 51 11.78 10.45 3.86
CA LEU A 51 10.88 9.32 4.03
C LEU A 51 10.00 9.12 2.77
N PRO A 52 9.80 7.87 2.32
CA PRO A 52 10.07 6.64 3.05
C PRO A 52 11.51 6.10 2.96
N GLU A 53 12.45 6.79 2.31
CA GLU A 53 13.86 6.39 2.33
C GLU A 53 14.49 6.60 3.72
N PRO A 54 15.43 5.73 4.16
CA PRO A 54 15.94 4.53 3.47
C PRO A 54 15.13 3.25 3.76
N ILE A 55 14.01 3.34 4.49
CA ILE A 55 13.16 2.18 4.83
C ILE A 55 12.60 1.54 3.55
N TYR A 56 12.20 2.37 2.58
CA TYR A 56 11.70 1.96 1.27
C TYR A 56 12.23 2.91 0.18
N GLN A 57 12.77 2.36 -0.90
CA GLN A 57 13.27 3.11 -2.06
C GLN A 57 12.42 2.80 -3.29
N LEU A 58 11.88 3.85 -3.93
CA LEU A 58 11.08 3.71 -5.15
C LEU A 58 11.96 3.24 -6.31
N GLY A 59 11.56 2.15 -6.98
CA GLY A 59 12.27 1.62 -8.15
C GLY A 59 13.33 0.56 -7.85
N SER A 60 13.63 0.26 -6.57
CA SER A 60 14.41 -0.94 -6.23
C SER A 60 13.57 -2.20 -6.43
N ASN A 61 14.20 -3.28 -6.93
CA ASN A 61 13.55 -4.60 -7.05
C ASN A 61 13.68 -5.45 -5.77
N THR A 62 14.45 -4.98 -4.79
CA THR A 62 14.59 -5.63 -3.48
C THR A 62 14.30 -4.61 -2.38
N HIS A 63 13.36 -4.95 -1.50
CA HIS A 63 13.01 -4.14 -0.35
C HIS A 63 13.22 -4.96 0.91
N ALA A 64 13.92 -4.38 1.90
CA ALA A 64 14.01 -5.01 3.21
C ALA A 64 12.62 -5.01 3.85
N ALA A 65 12.26 -6.14 4.47
CA ALA A 65 11.06 -6.18 5.29
C ALA A 65 11.20 -5.20 6.47
N SER A 66 10.08 -4.67 6.92
CA SER A 66 9.99 -3.76 8.06
C SER A 66 8.99 -4.31 9.05
N ALA A 67 9.20 -4.00 10.32
CA ALA A 67 8.19 -4.25 11.33
C ALA A 67 7.80 -3.03 12.13
N LEU A 68 6.51 -2.97 12.37
CA LEU A 68 5.83 -2.02 13.22
C LEU A 68 5.76 -2.62 14.63
N VAL A 69 6.59 -2.13 15.53
CA VAL A 69 6.68 -2.59 16.91
C VAL A 69 5.79 -1.73 17.80
N VAL A 70 4.78 -2.35 18.43
CA VAL A 70 3.82 -1.70 19.33
C VAL A 70 3.95 -2.21 20.77
N PRO A 71 3.45 -1.50 21.79
CA PRO A 71 3.38 -2.02 23.16
C PRO A 71 2.62 -3.35 23.24
N ASP A 72 2.92 -4.16 24.26
CA ASP A 72 2.16 -5.41 24.52
C ASP A 72 0.72 -5.17 24.98
N SER A 73 0.44 -3.98 25.50
CA SER A 73 -0.91 -3.54 25.88
C SER A 73 -1.05 -2.08 25.49
N PRO A 74 -1.20 -1.80 24.18
CA PRO A 74 -1.27 -0.43 23.68
C PRO A 74 -2.55 0.23 24.19
N THR A 75 -2.48 1.54 24.46
CA THR A 75 -3.69 2.34 24.59
C THR A 75 -4.40 2.45 23.23
N ALA A 76 -5.70 2.78 23.21
CA ALA A 76 -6.42 3.04 21.96
C ALA A 76 -5.73 4.13 21.11
N ALA A 77 -5.10 5.11 21.75
CA ALA A 77 -4.32 6.15 21.08
C ALA A 77 -3.01 5.62 20.44
N GLU A 78 -2.30 4.72 21.11
CA GLU A 78 -1.10 4.08 20.57
C GLU A 78 -1.44 3.12 19.41
N MET A 79 -2.53 2.35 19.54
CA MET A 79 -3.02 1.52 18.45
C MET A 79 -3.48 2.37 17.26
N ARG A 80 -4.23 3.45 17.50
CA ARG A 80 -4.57 4.45 16.46
C ARG A 80 -3.33 4.95 15.74
N ALA A 81 -2.30 5.34 16.48
CA ALA A 81 -1.05 5.81 15.91
C ALA A 81 -0.37 4.73 15.06
N ALA A 82 -0.34 3.47 15.51
CA ALA A 82 0.20 2.36 14.75
C ALA A 82 -0.53 2.17 13.42
N LEU A 83 -1.86 2.21 13.41
CA LEU A 83 -2.67 2.11 12.20
C LEU A 83 -2.44 3.29 11.24
N ILE A 84 -2.30 4.52 11.76
CA ILE A 84 -1.94 5.70 10.96
C ILE A 84 -0.56 5.55 10.33
N VAL A 85 0.43 5.06 11.08
CA VAL A 85 1.78 4.80 10.57
C VAL A 85 1.74 3.73 9.48
N SER A 86 0.99 2.65 9.69
CA SER A 86 0.80 1.58 8.70
C SER A 86 0.18 2.12 7.41
N ALA A 87 -0.91 2.90 7.51
CA ALA A 87 -1.53 3.57 6.37
C ALA A 87 -0.56 4.52 5.65
N SER A 88 0.26 5.26 6.40
CA SER A 88 1.26 6.19 5.85
C SER A 88 2.29 5.45 5.00
N PHE A 89 2.83 4.33 5.50
CA PHE A 89 3.76 3.50 4.72
C PHE A 89 3.08 2.78 3.55
N GLY A 90 1.80 2.42 3.68
CA GLY A 90 0.99 1.92 2.57
C GLY A 90 0.94 2.91 1.42
N ARG A 91 0.69 4.19 1.72
CA ARG A 91 0.69 5.29 0.75
C ARG A 91 2.08 5.53 0.16
N MET A 92 3.08 5.75 1.01
CA MET A 92 4.44 6.11 0.59
C MET A 92 5.12 5.00 -0.24
N SER A 93 4.85 3.73 0.08
CA SER A 93 5.42 2.58 -0.63
C SER A 93 4.58 2.07 -1.80
N ARG A 94 3.43 2.70 -2.09
CA ARG A 94 2.43 2.19 -3.04
C ARG A 94 2.05 0.73 -2.75
N GLY A 95 2.00 0.39 -1.47
CA GLY A 95 1.68 -0.95 -0.98
C GLY A 95 2.75 -2.01 -1.20
N LYS A 96 3.99 -1.63 -1.54
CA LYS A 96 5.07 -2.57 -1.87
C LYS A 96 6.05 -2.85 -0.73
N LEU A 97 5.96 -2.11 0.38
CA LEU A 97 6.76 -2.39 1.57
C LEU A 97 6.21 -3.63 2.30
N PRO A 98 7.00 -4.70 2.50
CA PRO A 98 6.61 -5.79 3.39
C PRO A 98 6.65 -5.28 4.84
N LEU A 99 5.48 -4.92 5.39
CA LEU A 99 5.32 -4.40 6.74
C LEU A 99 4.46 -5.36 7.58
N SER A 100 4.99 -5.82 8.71
CA SER A 100 4.25 -6.61 9.70
C SER A 100 4.18 -5.90 11.05
N LEU A 101 3.09 -6.07 11.79
CA LEU A 101 2.98 -5.58 13.16
C LEU A 101 3.39 -6.68 14.14
N VAL A 102 4.13 -6.29 15.18
CA VAL A 102 4.56 -7.16 16.29
C VAL A 102 4.49 -6.42 17.60
N THR A 103 4.34 -7.14 18.71
CA THR A 103 4.36 -6.53 20.05
C THR A 103 5.77 -6.46 20.63
N ALA A 104 5.97 -5.62 21.64
CA ALA A 104 7.26 -5.42 22.30
C ALA A 104 7.82 -6.70 22.94
N SER A 105 6.99 -7.59 23.48
CA SER A 105 7.43 -8.89 24.04
C SER A 105 7.78 -9.93 22.98
N GLN A 106 7.22 -9.80 21.77
CA GLN A 106 7.61 -10.60 20.60
C GLN A 106 8.99 -10.18 20.04
N PHE A 107 9.64 -9.19 20.65
CA PHE A 107 11.05 -8.84 20.45
C PHE A 107 11.97 -9.96 20.96
N ALA A 108 12.01 -11.09 20.25
CA ALA A 108 13.04 -12.11 20.42
C ALA A 108 14.22 -11.80 19.48
N ILE A 109 15.44 -11.86 20.01
CA ILE A 109 16.72 -11.52 19.34
C ILE A 109 16.90 -12.21 17.97
N SER A 110 16.24 -13.35 17.73
CA SER A 110 16.30 -14.11 16.47
C SER A 110 15.43 -13.56 15.33
N VAL A 111 14.58 -12.55 15.58
CA VAL A 111 13.58 -12.06 14.60
C VAL A 111 14.08 -10.85 13.78
N TRP A 112 15.11 -10.12 14.23
CA TRP A 112 15.39 -8.77 13.73
C TRP A 112 16.79 -8.52 13.16
N THR A 113 17.58 -9.58 12.89
CA THR A 113 18.70 -9.45 11.95
C THR A 113 18.11 -9.46 10.54
N ASN A 114 18.24 -8.37 9.78
CA ASN A 114 17.77 -8.17 8.39
C ASN A 114 16.50 -7.31 8.12
N THR A 115 15.87 -6.68 9.12
CA THR A 115 14.65 -5.86 8.91
C THR A 115 14.75 -4.46 9.50
N ASN A 116 14.03 -3.50 8.91
CA ASN A 116 13.89 -2.17 9.49
C ASN A 116 12.87 -2.20 10.63
N LEU A 117 13.08 -1.37 11.65
CA LEU A 117 12.23 -1.34 12.84
C LEU A 117 11.52 0.01 12.94
N ILE A 118 10.22 -0.01 13.18
CA ILE A 118 9.37 1.16 13.32
C ILE A 118 8.65 1.05 14.66
N PHE A 119 9.15 1.74 15.70
CA PHE A 119 8.53 1.72 17.02
C PHE A 119 7.41 2.77 17.09
N VAL A 120 6.23 2.36 17.53
CA VAL A 120 5.07 3.24 17.72
C VAL A 120 4.46 3.06 19.09
N GLY A 121 4.52 4.11 19.93
CA GLY A 121 4.04 4.06 21.31
C GLY A 121 4.96 4.85 22.25
N LYS A 122 4.58 4.98 23.53
CA LYS A 122 5.37 5.70 24.54
C LYS A 122 6.70 4.98 24.84
N PRO A 123 7.79 5.70 25.16
CA PRO A 123 9.11 5.09 25.37
C PRO A 123 9.15 4.09 26.54
N ALA A 124 8.29 4.25 27.54
CA ALA A 124 8.20 3.33 28.68
C ALA A 124 7.83 1.89 28.28
N ALA A 125 7.09 1.71 27.18
CA ALA A 125 6.74 0.39 26.65
C ALA A 125 7.91 -0.29 25.94
N PHE A 126 9.03 0.44 25.75
CA PHE A 126 10.13 0.00 24.91
C PHE A 126 11.50 0.02 25.62
N PRO A 127 11.76 -0.88 26.59
CA PRO A 127 13.02 -0.91 27.31
C PRO A 127 14.27 -1.05 26.42
N MET A 128 14.18 -1.76 25.28
CA MET A 128 15.31 -1.94 24.36
C MET A 128 15.79 -0.64 23.69
N LEU A 129 14.97 0.43 23.65
CA LEU A 129 15.41 1.72 23.10
C LEU A 129 16.50 2.39 23.94
N SER A 130 16.70 1.96 25.19
CA SER A 130 17.82 2.41 26.03
C SER A 130 19.21 2.01 25.49
N GLN A 131 19.27 1.00 24.62
CA GLN A 131 20.50 0.53 23.98
C GLN A 131 20.76 1.22 22.63
N VAL A 132 19.85 2.07 22.18
CA VAL A 132 19.86 2.68 20.85
C VAL A 132 20.30 4.15 20.97
N SER A 133 21.26 4.55 20.14
CA SER A 133 21.74 5.94 20.06
C SER A 133 20.73 6.83 19.30
N LEU A 134 19.70 7.28 20.02
CA LEU A 134 18.65 8.16 19.50
C LEU A 134 19.01 9.65 19.63
N PRO A 135 18.63 10.52 18.66
CA PRO A 135 18.81 11.97 18.77
C PRO A 135 18.16 12.59 20.02
N ALA A 136 16.94 12.18 20.33
CA ALA A 136 16.28 12.46 21.61
C ALA A 136 16.32 11.16 22.43
N PRO A 137 17.28 11.00 23.37
CA PRO A 137 17.44 9.77 24.12
C PRO A 137 16.30 9.55 25.12
N VAL A 138 16.09 8.30 25.50
CA VAL A 138 15.16 7.93 26.57
C VAL A 138 15.88 8.09 27.92
N SER A 139 15.27 8.83 28.85
CA SER A 139 15.69 8.90 30.24
C SER A 139 14.52 8.56 31.15
N GLY A 140 14.65 7.47 31.91
CA GLY A 140 13.54 6.90 32.67
C GLY A 140 12.42 6.43 31.75
N THR A 141 11.27 7.10 31.79
CA THR A 141 10.06 6.76 31.04
C THR A 141 9.71 7.77 29.95
N ALA A 142 10.61 8.70 29.63
CA ALA A 142 10.35 9.81 28.71
C ALA A 142 11.54 10.06 27.77
N PHE A 143 11.27 10.60 26.59
CA PHE A 143 12.28 11.22 25.75
C PHE A 143 12.67 12.58 26.32
N VAL A 144 13.97 12.85 26.36
CA VAL A 144 14.52 14.08 26.92
C VAL A 144 15.34 14.85 25.88
N SER A 145 14.99 16.12 25.68
CA SER A 145 15.73 17.12 24.91
C SER A 145 15.28 18.51 25.38
N SER A 146 16.11 19.54 25.21
CA SER A 146 15.76 20.92 25.57
C SER A 146 14.56 21.47 24.79
N GLU A 147 14.25 20.87 23.64
CA GLU A 147 13.20 21.32 22.73
C GLU A 147 11.84 20.60 22.94
N ILE A 148 11.81 19.48 23.68
CA ILE A 148 10.61 18.63 23.82
C ILE A 148 9.72 19.11 24.96
N GLN A 149 8.44 19.34 24.67
CA GLN A 149 7.38 19.55 25.66
C GLN A 149 6.57 18.26 25.91
N PRO A 150 5.80 18.15 27.02
CA PRO A 150 5.12 16.91 27.41
C PRO A 150 4.16 16.32 26.36
N GLU A 151 3.45 17.19 25.63
CA GLU A 151 2.47 16.76 24.62
C GLU A 151 3.05 16.68 23.20
N ASP A 152 4.32 17.01 22.98
CA ASP A 152 4.85 17.01 21.62
C ASP A 152 4.93 15.59 21.04
N GLY A 153 4.67 15.49 19.74
CA GLY A 153 5.01 14.30 18.97
C GLY A 153 6.50 14.28 18.64
N ILE A 154 7.08 13.10 18.57
CA ILE A 154 8.51 12.89 18.34
C ILE A 154 8.64 11.90 17.19
N LEU A 155 9.28 12.34 16.11
CA LEU A 155 9.73 11.51 15.01
C LEU A 155 11.26 11.52 15.04
N GLN A 156 11.88 10.35 15.12
CA GLN A 156 13.35 10.27 15.08
C GLN A 156 13.85 9.00 14.43
N MET A 157 15.02 9.09 13.80
CA MET A 157 15.60 8.03 13.01
C MET A 157 17.06 7.78 13.38
N THR A 158 17.46 6.52 13.44
CA THR A 158 18.85 6.12 13.71
C THR A 158 19.19 4.79 13.06
N ILE A 159 20.48 4.45 13.00
CA ILE A 159 20.94 3.13 12.55
C ILE A 159 20.59 2.10 13.63
N SER A 160 20.13 0.92 13.21
CA SER A 160 19.82 -0.16 14.14
C SER A 160 21.06 -0.59 14.92
N ALA A 161 20.92 -0.67 16.25
CA ALA A 161 21.98 -1.16 17.14
C ALA A 161 22.27 -2.66 16.93
N TRP A 162 21.37 -3.37 16.26
CA TRP A 162 21.45 -4.83 16.03
C TRP A 162 21.90 -5.18 14.61
N ASP A 163 21.75 -4.27 13.64
CA ASP A 163 22.17 -4.44 12.25
C ASP A 163 22.47 -3.07 11.62
N ASN A 164 23.74 -2.78 11.34
CA ASN A 164 24.15 -1.47 10.83
C ASN A 164 23.69 -1.16 9.40
N THR A 165 23.07 -2.14 8.71
CA THR A 165 22.45 -1.98 7.39
C THR A 165 20.96 -1.62 7.47
N LYS A 166 20.40 -1.54 8.68
CA LYS A 166 18.98 -1.27 8.93
C LYS A 166 18.76 0.01 9.71
N VAL A 167 17.55 0.52 9.62
CA VAL A 167 17.13 1.75 10.28
C VAL A 167 16.08 1.45 11.34
N ILE A 168 16.18 2.21 12.43
CA ILE A 168 15.13 2.36 13.44
C ILE A 168 14.46 3.71 13.20
N LEU A 169 13.15 3.69 12.97
CA LEU A 169 12.28 4.86 13.04
C LEU A 169 11.46 4.77 14.34
N VAL A 170 11.41 5.86 15.09
CA VAL A 170 10.59 5.97 16.31
C VAL A 170 9.53 7.04 16.06
N VAL A 171 8.26 6.62 16.11
CA VAL A 171 7.07 7.48 16.03
C VAL A 171 6.42 7.48 17.40
N SER A 172 6.63 8.54 18.18
CA SER A 172 6.33 8.51 19.60
C SER A 172 5.95 9.86 20.18
N GLY A 173 5.79 9.91 21.50
CA GLY A 173 5.52 11.07 22.33
C GLY A 173 5.57 10.66 23.80
N ASN A 174 5.73 11.62 24.69
CA ASN A 174 5.71 11.34 26.14
C ASN A 174 4.29 11.13 26.69
N THR A 175 3.26 11.38 25.86
CA THR A 175 1.84 11.21 26.15
C THR A 175 1.13 10.59 24.94
N ASP A 176 -0.06 10.03 25.16
CA ASP A 176 -0.90 9.46 24.09
C ASP A 176 -1.19 10.47 22.97
N ALA A 177 -1.46 11.73 23.34
CA ALA A 177 -1.67 12.81 22.38
C ALA A 177 -0.41 13.09 21.54
N GLY A 178 0.78 13.05 22.15
CA GLY A 178 2.05 13.19 21.45
C GLY A 178 2.29 12.05 20.45
N VAL A 179 2.02 10.80 20.84
CA VAL A 179 2.17 9.64 19.95
C VAL A 179 1.25 9.78 18.72
N VAL A 180 -0.01 10.18 18.91
CA VAL A 180 -0.96 10.42 17.80
C VAL A 180 -0.48 11.57 16.92
N LYS A 181 -0.02 12.69 17.49
CA LYS A 181 0.53 13.82 16.72
C LYS A 181 1.71 13.42 15.84
N ALA A 182 2.64 12.61 16.36
CA ALA A 182 3.77 12.12 15.59
C ALA A 182 3.32 11.24 14.40
N ALA A 183 2.39 10.32 14.62
CA ALA A 183 1.84 9.48 13.56
C ALA A 183 1.11 10.29 12.49
N GLN A 184 0.30 11.28 12.90
CA GLN A 184 -0.39 12.17 11.98
C GLN A 184 0.59 13.03 11.18
N ALA A 185 1.66 13.56 11.79
CA ALA A 185 2.68 14.31 11.08
C ALA A 185 3.42 13.45 10.03
N LEU A 186 3.73 12.18 10.36
CA LEU A 186 4.28 11.23 9.39
C LEU A 186 3.34 11.06 8.18
N SER A 187 2.03 11.01 8.43
CA SER A 187 1.02 10.90 7.37
C SER A 187 0.87 12.16 6.50
N VAL A 188 1.56 13.27 6.78
CA VAL A 188 1.63 14.42 5.88
C VAL A 188 2.65 14.20 4.74
N GLY A 189 3.69 13.41 4.98
CA GLY A 189 4.76 13.13 4.03
C GLY A 189 5.84 14.23 3.91
N SER A 190 5.52 15.50 4.17
CA SER A 190 6.47 16.63 4.14
C SER A 190 6.99 17.01 5.53
N ILE A 191 7.64 16.07 6.21
CA ILE A 191 8.19 16.29 7.56
C ILE A 191 9.16 17.47 7.55
N GLN A 192 9.05 18.35 8.55
CA GLN A 192 9.98 19.43 8.80
C GLN A 192 10.88 19.07 9.98
N THR A 193 12.19 19.25 9.82
CA THR A 193 13.19 18.94 10.84
C THR A 193 13.86 20.21 11.32
N GLY A 194 14.28 20.23 12.58
CA GLY A 194 15.03 21.34 13.16
C GLY A 194 16.52 21.23 12.86
N SER A 195 17.34 21.41 13.90
CA SER A 195 18.81 21.34 13.84
C SER A 195 19.37 19.99 13.40
N TYR A 196 18.58 18.92 13.52
CA TYR A 196 18.97 17.55 13.19
C TYR A 196 18.04 16.97 12.12
N PRO A 197 18.54 16.51 10.96
CA PRO A 197 17.70 15.96 9.89
C PRO A 197 16.99 14.65 10.27
N ASN A 198 17.48 13.97 11.30
CA ASN A 198 16.92 12.72 11.80
C ASN A 198 16.07 12.89 13.08
N LEU A 199 15.67 14.12 13.42
CA LEU A 199 14.75 14.43 14.53
C LEU A 199 13.75 15.51 14.11
N ALA A 200 12.47 15.25 14.35
CA ALA A 200 11.40 16.22 14.23
C ALA A 200 10.52 16.19 15.49
N ILE A 201 10.23 17.38 16.01
CA ILE A 201 9.35 17.60 17.16
C ILE A 201 8.07 18.25 16.65
N VAL A 202 6.94 17.59 16.90
CA VAL A 202 5.63 17.92 16.35
C VAL A 202 4.79 18.58 17.43
N LEU A 203 4.75 19.91 17.41
CA LEU A 203 3.91 20.70 18.32
C LEU A 203 2.43 20.44 18.08
N ASN A 204 1.99 20.54 16.82
CA ASN A 204 0.60 20.38 16.43
C ASN A 204 0.48 19.88 14.98
N VAL A 205 -0.64 19.22 14.68
CA VAL A 205 -1.05 18.86 13.33
C VAL A 205 -2.39 19.52 13.07
N ASN A 206 -2.40 20.55 12.25
CA ASN A 206 -3.64 21.21 11.89
C ASN A 206 -4.46 20.32 10.96
N ALA A 207 -5.75 20.20 11.22
CA ALA A 207 -6.70 19.74 10.20
C ALA A 207 -6.58 20.65 8.99
N GLY A 208 -5.97 20.15 7.91
CA GLY A 208 -6.29 20.65 6.59
C GLY A 208 -7.81 20.61 6.46
N SER A 209 -8.43 21.65 5.90
CA SER A 209 -9.88 21.70 5.74
C SER A 209 -10.37 20.56 4.84
N SER A 210 -10.55 19.36 5.38
CA SER A 210 -11.49 18.37 4.86
C SER A 210 -12.87 18.90 5.18
N THR A 211 -13.39 19.75 4.31
CA THR A 211 -14.78 20.16 4.31
C THR A 211 -15.63 18.99 3.79
N VAL A 212 -15.72 17.91 4.57
CA VAL A 212 -16.97 17.16 4.57
C VAL A 212 -17.90 17.99 5.44
N ALA A 213 -18.54 18.97 4.82
CA ALA A 213 -19.57 19.76 5.48
C ALA A 213 -20.56 18.77 6.10
N LYS A 214 -20.73 18.88 7.43
CA LYS A 214 -21.96 18.45 8.11
C LYS A 214 -23.13 18.83 7.22
N ALA A 215 -24.06 17.90 7.04
CA ALA A 215 -25.28 18.08 6.29
C ALA A 215 -26.15 19.20 6.89
N GLU A 216 -25.78 20.45 6.64
CA GLU A 216 -26.58 21.63 6.89
C GLU A 216 -26.45 22.54 5.66
N THR A 217 -27.33 22.28 4.70
CA THR A 217 -27.96 23.26 3.79
C THR A 217 -27.10 24.44 3.33
N LEU A 218 -26.03 24.21 2.57
CA LEU A 218 -25.36 25.28 1.81
C LEU A 218 -24.87 24.76 0.45
N ALA A 219 -24.99 25.63 -0.55
CA ALA A 219 -24.87 25.40 -1.99
C ALA A 219 -23.79 24.40 -2.43
N ILE A 220 -24.17 23.50 -3.35
CA ILE A 220 -23.30 22.60 -4.10
C ILE A 220 -22.16 23.41 -4.73
N PRO A 221 -20.88 23.22 -4.35
CA PRO A 221 -19.79 23.74 -5.16
C PRO A 221 -19.81 22.98 -6.49
N THR A 222 -20.01 23.73 -7.57
CA THR A 222 -20.06 23.24 -8.93
C THR A 222 -18.71 22.65 -9.32
N SER A 223 -18.70 21.35 -9.68
CA SER A 223 -17.67 20.60 -10.41
C SER A 223 -16.22 21.13 -10.35
N THR A 224 -15.36 20.42 -9.62
CA THR A 224 -13.91 20.53 -9.80
C THR A 224 -13.53 19.89 -11.13
N GLN A 225 -13.14 20.69 -12.13
CA GLN A 225 -12.65 20.17 -13.41
C GLN A 225 -11.18 19.78 -13.28
N GLN A 226 -10.83 18.53 -13.60
CA GLN A 226 -9.43 18.10 -13.69
C GLN A 226 -9.00 18.15 -15.15
N THR A 227 -8.19 19.15 -15.50
CA THR A 227 -7.60 19.28 -16.84
C THR A 227 -6.09 19.22 -16.70
N ASN A 228 -5.50 18.10 -17.09
CA ASN A 228 -4.07 17.86 -16.97
C ASN A 228 -3.48 17.55 -18.34
N THR A 229 -2.28 18.04 -18.62
CA THR A 229 -1.46 17.50 -19.70
C THR A 229 -0.84 16.17 -19.27
N PHE A 230 -0.37 15.35 -20.22
CA PHE A 230 0.43 14.17 -19.88
C PHE A 230 1.72 14.54 -19.12
N GLY A 231 2.29 15.72 -19.42
CA GLY A 231 3.40 16.28 -18.66
C GLY A 231 3.06 16.53 -17.18
N ASP A 232 1.88 17.08 -16.89
CA ASP A 232 1.41 17.31 -15.51
C ASP A 232 1.19 15.99 -14.75
N LEU A 233 0.87 14.92 -15.47
CA LEU A 233 0.76 13.56 -14.94
C LEU A 233 2.13 12.86 -14.77
N GLY A 234 3.24 13.54 -15.08
CA GLY A 234 4.60 13.03 -14.93
C GLY A 234 5.15 12.26 -16.14
N TYR A 235 4.48 12.33 -17.30
CA TYR A 235 4.90 11.62 -18.51
C TYR A 235 5.59 12.55 -19.51
N ALA A 236 6.77 12.14 -19.98
CA ALA A 236 7.43 12.75 -21.12
C ALA A 236 6.76 12.33 -22.45
N SER A 237 7.07 13.03 -23.54
CA SER A 237 6.63 12.61 -24.88
C SER A 237 7.21 11.23 -25.20
N GLN A 238 6.39 10.33 -25.70
CA GLN A 238 6.78 8.94 -26.00
C GLN A 238 6.84 8.74 -27.51
N THR A 239 7.95 8.16 -27.99
CA THR A 239 8.13 7.82 -29.41
C THR A 239 8.23 6.31 -29.56
N VAL A 240 7.35 5.75 -30.37
CA VAL A 240 7.37 4.34 -30.78
C VAL A 240 8.11 4.23 -32.10
N THR A 241 9.03 3.28 -32.21
CA THR A 241 9.81 3.02 -33.45
C THR A 241 9.78 1.56 -33.87
N GLU A 242 9.13 0.69 -33.10
CA GLU A 242 9.05 -0.74 -33.35
C GLU A 242 8.04 -1.04 -34.45
N ILE A 243 8.37 -1.99 -35.33
CA ILE A 243 7.43 -2.49 -36.35
C ILE A 243 6.37 -3.35 -35.67
N GLY A 244 5.12 -3.22 -36.11
CA GLY A 244 3.98 -3.91 -35.54
C GLY A 244 3.33 -3.07 -34.45
N THR A 245 2.65 -3.74 -33.52
CA THR A 245 1.88 -3.08 -32.46
C THR A 245 2.70 -2.97 -31.19
N SER A 246 2.88 -1.74 -30.70
CA SER A 246 3.44 -1.44 -29.38
C SER A 246 2.45 -0.64 -28.57
N THR A 247 2.43 -0.85 -27.25
CA THR A 247 1.49 -0.17 -26.35
C THR A 247 2.22 0.92 -25.56
N ALA A 248 1.67 2.14 -25.59
CA ALA A 248 2.03 3.24 -24.70
C ALA A 248 0.95 3.38 -23.62
N GLU A 249 1.33 3.38 -22.35
CA GLU A 249 0.39 3.39 -21.21
C GLU A 249 0.64 4.58 -20.27
N TYR A 250 -0.46 5.21 -19.87
CA TYR A 250 -0.53 6.37 -18.99
C TYR A 250 -1.52 6.07 -17.87
N GLN A 251 -1.19 6.45 -16.65
CA GLN A 251 -2.05 6.27 -15.47
C GLN A 251 -2.53 7.64 -15.00
N PHE A 252 -3.78 7.71 -14.59
CA PHE A 252 -4.36 8.89 -13.95
C PHE A 252 -5.34 8.47 -12.86
N ASP A 253 -5.45 9.29 -11.82
CA ASP A 253 -6.31 8.99 -10.69
C ASP A 253 -7.48 9.98 -10.62
N ILE A 254 -8.66 9.45 -10.30
CA ILE A 254 -9.82 10.22 -9.88
C ILE A 254 -9.82 10.26 -8.34
N PRO A 255 -9.78 11.45 -7.72
CA PRO A 255 -9.75 11.57 -6.27
C PRO A 255 -10.92 10.84 -5.59
N PRO A 256 -10.69 10.18 -4.44
CA PRO A 256 -11.77 9.59 -3.66
C PRO A 256 -12.84 10.61 -3.29
N GLY A 257 -14.11 10.19 -3.24
CA GLY A 257 -15.26 11.08 -3.02
C GLY A 257 -15.76 11.79 -4.28
N PHE A 258 -15.13 11.55 -5.45
CA PHE A 258 -15.57 12.06 -6.74
C PHE A 258 -15.79 10.92 -7.75
N VAL A 259 -16.64 11.19 -8.73
CA VAL A 259 -16.83 10.36 -9.93
C VAL A 259 -16.63 11.21 -11.17
N ALA A 260 -16.22 10.60 -12.28
CA ALA A 260 -16.19 11.28 -13.57
C ALA A 260 -17.62 11.70 -13.95
N ALA A 261 -17.77 12.98 -14.29
CA ALA A 261 -19.01 13.55 -14.80
C ALA A 261 -19.00 13.58 -16.35
N GLU A 262 -20.13 13.96 -16.93
CA GLU A 262 -20.26 14.09 -18.39
C GLU A 262 -19.26 15.10 -18.98
N ASN A 263 -18.98 14.92 -20.28
CA ASN A 263 -18.05 15.75 -21.07
C ASN A 263 -16.56 15.54 -20.76
N ALA A 264 -16.17 14.37 -20.28
CA ALA A 264 -14.76 13.97 -20.30
C ALA A 264 -14.25 13.85 -21.74
N TYR A 265 -13.04 14.31 -22.01
CA TYR A 265 -12.41 14.21 -23.33
C TYR A 265 -10.89 14.13 -23.25
N LEU A 266 -10.30 13.59 -24.32
CA LEU A 266 -8.86 13.57 -24.58
C LEU A 266 -8.58 14.41 -25.82
N ASP A 267 -7.73 15.43 -25.71
CA ASP A 267 -7.06 16.05 -26.84
C ASP A 267 -5.69 15.41 -27.04
N LEU A 268 -5.65 14.42 -27.91
CA LEU A 268 -4.43 13.70 -28.25
C LEU A 268 -3.62 14.50 -29.26
N MET A 269 -2.41 14.92 -28.87
CA MET A 269 -1.45 15.53 -29.77
C MET A 269 -0.41 14.49 -30.18
N PHE A 270 -0.31 14.22 -31.47
CA PHE A 270 0.56 13.16 -31.99
C PHE A 270 1.12 13.50 -33.37
N SER A 271 2.17 12.79 -33.76
CA SER A 271 2.73 12.84 -35.11
C SER A 271 3.28 11.49 -35.55
N ASN A 272 3.50 11.32 -36.84
CA ASN A 272 3.98 10.07 -37.41
C ASN A 272 4.99 10.29 -38.54
N SER A 273 5.72 9.22 -38.87
CA SER A 273 6.59 9.18 -40.03
C SER A 273 5.82 9.17 -41.35
N THR A 274 6.42 9.78 -42.38
CA THR A 274 5.98 9.68 -43.79
C THR A 274 6.42 8.39 -44.48
N PHE A 275 7.22 7.55 -43.82
CA PHE A 275 7.68 6.25 -44.32
C PHE A 275 6.74 5.09 -43.95
N LEU A 276 5.58 5.37 -43.35
CA LEU A 276 4.59 4.38 -42.95
C LEU A 276 3.65 4.03 -44.10
N ASP A 277 3.25 2.77 -44.16
CA ASP A 277 2.05 2.36 -44.89
C ASP A 277 0.81 2.76 -44.07
N TYR A 278 0.19 3.88 -44.44
CA TYR A 278 -1.01 4.43 -43.81
C TYR A 278 -2.25 3.54 -43.93
N THR A 279 -2.26 2.53 -44.79
CA THR A 279 -3.37 1.56 -44.86
C THR A 279 -3.36 0.57 -43.71
N ARG A 280 -2.18 0.39 -43.09
CA ARG A 280 -1.96 -0.57 -42.01
C ARG A 280 -1.48 0.09 -40.72
N SER A 281 -1.06 1.35 -40.75
CA SER A 281 -0.53 2.07 -39.59
C SER A 281 -1.57 3.01 -38.95
N GLY A 282 -1.55 3.10 -37.62
CA GLY A 282 -2.48 3.96 -36.87
C GLY A 282 -2.41 3.77 -35.36
N LEU A 283 -3.37 4.38 -34.68
CA LEU A 283 -3.54 4.36 -33.23
C LEU A 283 -4.91 3.80 -32.86
N LEU A 284 -4.95 2.94 -31.86
CA LEU A 284 -6.17 2.55 -31.16
C LEU A 284 -6.06 2.96 -29.69
N ILE A 285 -7.13 3.55 -29.15
CA ILE A 285 -7.08 4.29 -27.89
C ILE A 285 -8.04 3.63 -26.92
N TYR A 286 -7.56 3.36 -25.71
CA TYR A 286 -8.33 2.67 -24.69
C TYR A 286 -8.35 3.43 -23.38
N ILE A 287 -9.47 3.33 -22.67
CA ILE A 287 -9.59 3.69 -21.27
C ILE A 287 -10.01 2.44 -20.51
N ASN A 288 -9.23 2.03 -19.51
CA ASN A 288 -9.47 0.84 -18.70
C ASN A 288 -9.77 -0.41 -19.55
N GLY A 289 -8.99 -0.60 -20.64
CA GLY A 289 -9.14 -1.73 -21.57
C GLY A 289 -10.32 -1.64 -22.54
N ARG A 290 -11.08 -0.53 -22.56
CA ARG A 290 -12.19 -0.32 -23.50
C ARG A 290 -11.81 0.69 -24.58
N VAL A 291 -12.08 0.36 -25.83
CA VAL A 291 -11.82 1.24 -26.98
C VAL A 291 -12.67 2.51 -26.89
N VAL A 292 -12.03 3.67 -26.93
CA VAL A 292 -12.68 5.00 -26.94
C VAL A 292 -12.49 5.76 -28.24
N GLY A 293 -11.51 5.39 -29.05
CA GLY A 293 -11.25 6.05 -30.33
C GLY A 293 -10.10 5.42 -31.09
N SER A 294 -9.90 5.90 -32.32
CA SER A 294 -8.78 5.53 -33.16
C SER A 294 -8.34 6.71 -34.03
N ALA A 295 -7.09 6.68 -34.47
CA ALA A 295 -6.55 7.65 -35.41
C ALA A 295 -5.81 6.91 -36.53
N ARG A 296 -6.09 7.26 -37.77
CA ARG A 296 -5.33 6.76 -38.91
C ARG A 296 -4.18 7.73 -39.19
N PHE A 297 -2.98 7.19 -39.44
CA PHE A 297 -1.86 8.02 -39.88
C PHE A 297 -2.01 8.44 -41.35
N SER A 298 -1.43 9.59 -41.66
CA SER A 298 -1.51 10.27 -42.95
C SER A 298 -0.34 11.25 -43.11
N ASP A 299 -0.22 11.87 -44.28
CA ASP A 299 0.74 12.94 -44.50
C ASP A 299 0.38 14.18 -43.67
N GLU A 300 -0.91 14.43 -43.45
CA GLU A 300 -1.39 15.55 -42.62
C GLU A 300 -0.96 15.39 -41.16
N THR A 301 -1.03 14.16 -40.63
CA THR A 301 -0.65 13.87 -39.25
C THR A 301 0.87 13.81 -39.04
N ALA A 302 1.67 13.89 -40.11
CA ALA A 302 3.14 13.83 -40.00
C ALA A 302 3.79 15.10 -39.44
N GLN A 303 3.16 16.28 -39.56
CA GLN A 303 3.71 17.53 -39.03
C GLN A 303 3.39 17.74 -37.54
N THR A 304 2.14 17.48 -37.15
CA THR A 304 1.59 17.32 -35.79
C THR A 304 0.07 17.44 -35.94
N ALA A 305 -0.68 16.49 -35.38
CA ALA A 305 -2.13 16.51 -35.36
C ALA A 305 -2.67 16.55 -33.93
N ILE A 306 -3.84 17.16 -33.77
CA ILE A 306 -4.64 17.13 -32.55
C ILE A 306 -5.96 16.44 -32.86
N LEU A 307 -6.23 15.35 -32.13
CA LEU A 307 -7.49 14.61 -32.21
C LEU A 307 -8.21 14.70 -30.88
N ARG A 308 -9.43 15.26 -30.89
CA ARG A 308 -10.33 15.25 -29.73
C ARG A 308 -11.17 13.98 -29.72
N ILE A 309 -11.15 13.25 -28.62
CA ILE A 309 -11.96 12.06 -28.36
C ILE A 309 -12.81 12.32 -27.13
N ASN A 310 -14.13 12.20 -27.26
CA ASN A 310 -15.03 12.24 -26.11
C ASN A 310 -14.95 10.89 -25.39
N ILE A 311 -14.72 10.93 -24.08
CA ILE A 311 -14.61 9.74 -23.24
C ILE A 311 -15.94 9.59 -22.49
N PRO A 312 -16.66 8.46 -22.65
CA PRO A 312 -17.82 8.16 -21.83
C PRO A 312 -17.44 8.14 -20.34
N HIS A 313 -18.14 8.90 -19.50
CA HIS A 313 -17.80 9.00 -18.08
C HIS A 313 -17.79 7.63 -17.37
N ASN A 314 -18.62 6.69 -17.83
CA ASN A 314 -18.77 5.34 -17.27
C ASN A 314 -17.62 4.39 -17.66
N PHE A 315 -16.64 4.87 -18.43
CA PHE A 315 -15.40 4.16 -18.70
C PHE A 315 -14.31 4.55 -17.71
N ILE A 316 -14.49 5.66 -16.99
CA ILE A 316 -13.58 6.15 -15.97
C ILE A 316 -14.13 5.72 -14.60
N SER A 317 -13.29 5.06 -13.81
CA SER A 317 -13.60 4.60 -12.46
C SER A 317 -13.10 5.60 -11.42
N ALA A 318 -13.69 5.60 -10.22
CA ALA A 318 -13.07 6.28 -9.08
C ALA A 318 -11.73 5.59 -8.72
N GLY A 319 -10.73 6.35 -8.27
CA GLY A 319 -9.38 5.84 -8.06
C GLY A 319 -8.57 5.73 -9.36
N SER A 320 -7.79 4.66 -9.51
CA SER A 320 -6.81 4.55 -10.59
C SER A 320 -7.40 4.13 -11.92
N ASN A 321 -6.97 4.77 -12.99
CA ASN A 321 -7.41 4.52 -14.36
C ASN A 321 -6.21 4.46 -15.31
N SER A 322 -6.30 3.54 -16.27
CA SER A 322 -5.32 3.38 -17.35
C SER A 322 -5.85 3.97 -18.65
N LEU A 323 -5.04 4.82 -19.29
CA LEU A 323 -5.19 5.27 -20.66
C LEU A 323 -4.06 4.64 -21.48
N SER A 324 -4.40 3.81 -22.46
CA SER A 324 -3.43 3.14 -23.31
C SER A 324 -3.65 3.41 -24.80
N PHE A 325 -2.55 3.37 -25.54
CA PHE A 325 -2.49 3.58 -26.99
C PHE A 325 -1.78 2.39 -27.62
N ASP A 326 -2.50 1.64 -28.43
CA ASP A 326 -1.88 0.64 -29.31
C ASP A 326 -1.47 1.35 -30.60
N VAL A 327 -0.16 1.45 -30.81
CA VAL A 327 0.46 2.08 -31.96
C VAL A 327 0.92 1.01 -32.92
N ASN A 328 0.31 0.95 -34.11
CA ASN A 328 0.75 0.02 -35.14
C ASN A 328 1.57 0.75 -36.21
N LEU A 329 2.83 0.33 -36.39
CA LEU A 329 3.72 0.84 -37.43
C LEU A 329 3.98 -0.23 -38.49
N ALA A 330 3.53 0.02 -39.72
CA ALA A 330 3.78 -0.84 -40.87
C ALA A 330 4.67 -0.11 -41.90
N PRO A 331 5.76 -0.72 -42.38
CA PRO A 331 6.58 -0.14 -43.44
C PRO A 331 5.85 -0.17 -44.79
N LEU A 332 6.24 0.73 -45.70
CA LEU A 332 5.79 0.73 -47.10
C LEU A 332 6.19 -0.55 -47.87
N ASN A 333 7.35 -1.14 -47.55
CA ASN A 333 7.84 -2.38 -48.16
C ASN A 333 8.34 -3.34 -47.07
N GLU A 334 7.76 -4.54 -47.00
CA GLU A 334 8.14 -5.58 -46.02
C GLU A 334 9.44 -6.31 -46.39
N SER A 335 9.90 -6.18 -47.64
CA SER A 335 11.01 -6.95 -48.20
C SER A 335 12.42 -6.43 -47.85
N SER A 336 12.53 -5.27 -47.20
CA SER A 336 13.80 -4.72 -46.71
C SER A 336 13.81 -4.76 -45.19
N GLY A 337 14.64 -5.62 -44.60
CA GLY A 337 14.80 -5.76 -43.15
C GLY A 337 15.42 -4.55 -42.43
N GLU A 338 15.37 -3.36 -43.03
CA GLU A 338 15.85 -2.11 -42.42
C GLU A 338 14.65 -1.20 -42.12
N SER A 339 14.31 -1.08 -40.83
CA SER A 339 13.27 -0.23 -40.29
C SER A 339 13.72 1.24 -40.19
N PHE A 340 14.25 1.79 -41.29
CA PHE A 340 14.76 3.16 -41.24
C PHE A 340 13.62 4.17 -41.24
N GLY A 341 13.53 4.98 -40.18
CA GLY A 341 12.65 6.13 -40.12
C GLY A 341 11.17 5.84 -39.82
N LEU A 342 10.81 4.65 -39.31
CA LEU A 342 9.45 4.41 -38.81
C LEU A 342 9.32 4.93 -37.39
N TRP A 343 8.39 5.86 -37.18
CA TRP A 343 8.14 6.38 -35.85
C TRP A 343 6.71 6.94 -35.74
N ALA A 344 6.20 6.96 -34.52
CA ALA A 344 5.07 7.78 -34.13
C ALA A 344 5.31 8.33 -32.72
N THR A 345 4.95 9.58 -32.49
CA THR A 345 5.16 10.26 -31.22
C THR A 345 3.83 10.70 -30.63
N ILE A 346 3.62 10.36 -29.36
CA ILE A 346 2.54 10.90 -28.52
C ILE A 346 3.17 11.98 -27.64
N TYR A 347 2.72 13.21 -27.81
CA TYR A 347 3.33 14.35 -27.13
C TYR A 347 2.80 14.51 -25.70
N SER A 348 3.69 14.92 -24.79
CA SER A 348 3.36 15.20 -23.39
C SER A 348 2.38 16.38 -23.21
N ALA A 349 2.21 17.20 -24.24
CA ALA A 349 1.23 18.30 -24.26
C ALA A 349 -0.19 17.84 -24.65
N SER A 350 -0.41 16.54 -24.86
CA SER A 350 -1.78 15.99 -24.95
C SER A 350 -2.54 16.26 -23.65
N ILE A 351 -3.84 16.58 -23.74
CA ILE A 351 -4.67 17.02 -22.61
C ILE A 351 -5.73 15.98 -22.30
N LEU A 352 -5.78 15.55 -21.04
CA LEU A 352 -6.89 14.78 -20.49
C LEU A 352 -7.76 15.70 -19.63
N HIS A 353 -9.00 15.88 -20.06
CA HIS A 353 -10.02 16.63 -19.34
C HIS A 353 -11.06 15.68 -18.75
N VAL A 354 -11.15 15.64 -17.42
CA VAL A 354 -12.15 14.84 -16.70
C VAL A 354 -12.90 15.76 -15.72
N PRO A 355 -14.14 16.15 -16.06
CA PRO A 355 -15.04 16.80 -15.13
C PRO A 355 -15.32 15.88 -13.94
N LEU A 356 -15.29 16.41 -12.72
CA LEU A 356 -15.63 15.64 -11.52
C LEU A 356 -16.96 16.10 -10.96
N ALA A 357 -17.76 15.15 -10.50
CA ALA A 357 -18.91 15.39 -9.64
C ALA A 357 -18.66 14.74 -8.28
N PRO A 358 -19.14 15.32 -7.17
CA PRO A 358 -19.16 14.61 -5.89
C PRO A 358 -19.83 13.26 -6.08
N ALA A 359 -19.21 12.21 -5.56
CA ALA A 359 -19.87 10.93 -5.45
C ALA A 359 -21.07 11.14 -4.52
N THR A 360 -22.27 11.32 -5.10
CA THR A 360 -23.50 11.21 -4.31
C THR A 360 -23.46 9.82 -3.72
N THR A 361 -23.47 9.71 -2.39
CA THR A 361 -23.59 8.46 -1.66
C THR A 361 -24.80 7.72 -2.21
N SER A 362 -24.59 6.86 -3.22
CA SER A 362 -25.61 5.90 -3.56
C SER A 362 -25.67 4.99 -2.34
N THR A 363 -26.84 4.93 -1.75
CA THR A 363 -27.20 4.11 -0.59
C THR A 363 -27.02 2.60 -0.84
N ASP A 364 -26.48 2.21 -2.01
CA ASP A 364 -26.28 0.86 -2.52
C ASP A 364 -24.79 0.48 -2.75
N LEU A 365 -23.81 1.24 -2.22
CA LEU A 365 -22.39 0.83 -2.28
C LEU A 365 -22.00 -0.28 -1.29
N ARG A 366 -22.98 -0.95 -0.66
CA ARG A 366 -22.71 -2.07 0.26
C ARG A 366 -22.55 -3.37 -0.52
N ASP A 367 -21.46 -3.43 -1.26
CA ASP A 367 -21.04 -4.60 -2.02
C ASP A 367 -19.55 -4.81 -1.78
N LEU A 368 -19.18 -6.00 -1.28
CA LEU A 368 -17.79 -6.36 -1.04
C LEU A 368 -16.94 -6.27 -2.33
N SER A 369 -17.54 -6.40 -3.52
CA SER A 369 -16.86 -6.20 -4.81
C SER A 369 -16.39 -4.75 -5.03
N LYS A 370 -16.91 -3.80 -4.25
CA LYS A 370 -16.56 -2.37 -4.29
C LYS A 370 -15.56 -1.98 -3.20
N TYR A 371 -15.09 -2.92 -2.38
CA TYR A 371 -14.03 -2.65 -1.41
C TYR A 371 -12.81 -2.00 -2.13
N PRO A 372 -12.20 -0.93 -1.59
CA PRO A 372 -12.34 -0.41 -0.21
C PRO A 372 -13.40 0.67 0.03
N TYR A 373 -14.36 0.89 -0.88
CA TYR A 373 -15.48 1.79 -0.62
C TYR A 373 -16.50 1.15 0.35
N PRO A 374 -17.14 1.92 1.26
CA PRO A 374 -17.07 3.38 1.43
C PRO A 374 -15.94 3.88 2.36
N PHE A 375 -15.10 3.00 2.90
CA PHE A 375 -14.11 3.32 3.94
C PHE A 375 -13.03 4.33 3.52
N ILE A 376 -12.84 4.52 2.21
CA ILE A 376 -11.92 5.51 1.64
C ILE A 376 -12.61 6.73 1.02
N ASN A 377 -13.92 6.90 1.22
CA ASN A 377 -14.66 8.05 0.67
C ASN A 377 -14.09 9.39 1.17
N ASP A 378 -13.69 9.45 2.43
CA ASP A 378 -12.88 10.54 2.94
C ASP A 378 -11.39 10.17 2.74
N PRO A 379 -10.64 10.89 1.89
CA PRO A 379 -9.24 10.57 1.63
C PRO A 379 -8.33 10.79 2.85
N THR A 380 -8.81 11.46 3.91
CA THR A 380 -8.13 11.57 5.20
C THR A 380 -8.52 10.47 6.19
N LEU A 381 -9.43 9.57 5.80
CA LEU A 381 -9.96 8.48 6.63
C LEU A 381 -10.59 8.98 7.95
N SER A 382 -11.06 10.24 7.98
CA SER A 382 -11.52 10.89 9.22
C SER A 382 -12.82 10.30 9.78
N ASN A 383 -13.59 9.63 8.94
CA ASN A 383 -14.82 8.90 9.27
C ASN A 383 -14.60 7.40 9.48
N LEU A 384 -13.36 6.91 9.60
CA LEU A 384 -13.06 5.49 9.75
C LEU A 384 -12.65 5.14 11.20
N ALA A 385 -13.30 4.14 11.78
CA ALA A 385 -12.96 3.56 13.07
C ALA A 385 -12.60 2.08 12.93
N PHE A 386 -11.45 1.68 13.48
CA PHE A 386 -11.14 0.28 13.73
C PHE A 386 -11.64 -0.11 15.11
N ILE A 387 -12.47 -1.15 15.17
CA ILE A 387 -12.98 -1.73 16.41
C ILE A 387 -12.24 -3.04 16.65
N LEU A 388 -11.49 -3.11 17.75
CA LEU A 388 -10.56 -4.19 18.02
C LEU A 388 -10.75 -4.73 19.45
N PRO A 389 -10.39 -5.98 19.72
CA PRO A 389 -10.23 -6.48 21.09
C PRO A 389 -8.97 -5.87 21.77
N GLU A 390 -9.02 -5.74 23.10
CA GLU A 390 -7.94 -5.16 23.92
C GLU A 390 -6.67 -6.00 24.02
N GLN A 391 -6.71 -7.29 23.70
CA GLN A 391 -5.62 -8.25 23.94
C GLN A 391 -5.55 -9.34 22.85
N ASP A 392 -5.55 -8.93 21.57
CA ASP A 392 -5.40 -9.86 20.44
C ASP A 392 -4.39 -9.29 19.41
N PRO A 393 -3.11 -9.68 19.52
CA PRO A 393 -2.09 -9.29 18.56
C PRO A 393 -2.39 -9.72 17.11
N THR A 394 -3.14 -10.81 16.91
CA THR A 394 -3.53 -11.25 15.56
C THR A 394 -4.53 -10.27 14.95
N ALA A 395 -5.54 -9.82 15.69
CA ALA A 395 -6.46 -8.78 15.22
C ALA A 395 -5.74 -7.45 14.92
N TRP A 396 -4.76 -7.06 15.75
CA TRP A 396 -3.98 -5.84 15.54
C TRP A 396 -3.11 -5.90 14.29
N GLU A 397 -2.50 -7.05 14.01
CA GLU A 397 -1.71 -7.27 12.80
C GLU A 397 -2.57 -7.13 11.54
N ILE A 398 -3.76 -7.75 11.54
CA ILE A 398 -4.72 -7.65 10.44
C ILE A 398 -5.21 -6.21 10.29
N ALA A 399 -5.51 -5.52 11.38
CA ALA A 399 -5.89 -4.11 11.37
C ALA A 399 -4.78 -3.24 10.72
N ALA A 400 -3.52 -3.48 11.06
CA ALA A 400 -2.39 -2.77 10.48
C ALA A 400 -2.25 -3.06 8.98
N GLN A 401 -2.45 -4.32 8.55
CA GLN A 401 -2.42 -4.70 7.13
C GLN A 401 -3.55 -4.04 6.33
N ILE A 402 -4.76 -3.99 6.88
CA ILE A 402 -5.89 -3.30 6.26
C ILE A 402 -5.60 -1.79 6.18
N ALA A 403 -5.16 -1.17 7.28
CA ALA A 403 -4.80 0.25 7.28
C ALA A 403 -3.72 0.56 6.24
N PHE A 404 -2.71 -0.30 6.08
CA PHE A 404 -1.69 -0.20 5.01
C PHE A 404 -2.33 -0.21 3.61
N ASN A 405 -3.24 -1.15 3.34
CA ASN A 405 -3.93 -1.25 2.06
C ASN A 405 -4.89 -0.08 1.79
N LEU A 406 -5.57 0.43 2.81
CA LEU A 406 -6.40 1.64 2.71
C LEU A 406 -5.52 2.85 2.40
N GLY A 407 -4.42 3.02 3.12
CA GLY A 407 -3.44 4.09 2.91
C GLY A 407 -2.85 4.09 1.49
N ARG A 408 -2.58 2.91 0.91
CA ARG A 408 -2.19 2.77 -0.51
C ARG A 408 -3.21 3.38 -1.47
N SER A 409 -4.49 3.33 -1.10
CA SER A 409 -5.62 3.64 -1.99
C SER A 409 -6.11 5.09 -1.85
N VAL A 410 -5.49 5.89 -0.97
CA VAL A 410 -5.87 7.29 -0.73
C VAL A 410 -4.67 8.22 -0.84
N ILE A 411 -4.93 9.45 -1.29
CA ILE A 411 -3.92 10.52 -1.40
C ILE A 411 -4.06 11.59 -0.31
N GLY A 412 -5.13 11.55 0.50
CA GLY A 412 -5.39 12.56 1.52
C GLY A 412 -4.40 12.51 2.66
N ALA A 413 -4.18 13.67 3.28
CA ALA A 413 -3.24 13.84 4.36
C ALA A 413 -3.63 15.07 5.22
N PRO A 414 -3.34 15.05 6.53
CA PRO A 414 -2.95 13.89 7.32
C PRO A 414 -4.11 12.89 7.49
N PHE A 415 -3.82 11.69 7.97
CA PHE A 415 -4.82 10.68 8.30
C PHE A 415 -5.41 10.87 9.70
N TYR A 416 -6.73 10.72 9.80
CA TYR A 416 -7.52 10.97 11.01
C TYR A 416 -8.27 9.76 11.54
N LEU A 417 -8.13 8.58 10.92
CA LEU A 417 -8.74 7.33 11.40
C LEU A 417 -8.51 7.13 12.91
N ILE A 418 -9.45 6.43 13.55
CA ILE A 418 -9.38 6.12 14.97
C ILE A 418 -9.32 4.61 15.20
N ALA A 419 -8.79 4.21 16.35
CA ALA A 419 -8.90 2.85 16.88
C ALA A 419 -9.63 2.93 18.22
N VAL A 420 -10.53 1.98 18.46
CA VAL A 420 -11.35 1.90 19.67
C VAL A 420 -11.42 0.43 20.08
N TYR A 421 -11.33 0.16 21.38
CA TYR A 421 -11.52 -1.18 21.90
C TYR A 421 -13.01 -1.49 22.09
N ASP A 422 -13.43 -2.71 21.75
CA ASP A 422 -14.84 -3.12 21.63
C ASP A 422 -15.68 -2.85 22.89
N LYS A 423 -15.06 -2.93 24.08
CA LYS A 423 -15.73 -2.73 25.38
C LYS A 423 -16.05 -1.28 25.71
N GLN A 424 -15.51 -0.33 24.94
CA GLN A 424 -15.56 1.10 25.26
C GLN A 424 -15.87 1.96 24.04
N ILE A 425 -16.83 1.54 23.21
CA ILE A 425 -17.18 2.28 21.99
C ILE A 425 -18.02 3.53 22.33
N PRO A 426 -17.50 4.75 22.11
CA PRO A 426 -18.25 5.98 22.38
C PRO A 426 -19.43 6.14 21.41
N GLU A 427 -20.51 6.78 21.88
CA GLU A 427 -21.68 7.05 21.03
C GLU A 427 -21.36 7.91 19.81
N GLU A 428 -20.40 8.84 19.96
CA GLU A 428 -19.91 9.63 18.82
C GLU A 428 -19.32 8.74 17.71
N VAL A 429 -18.63 7.67 18.09
CA VAL A 429 -18.04 6.70 17.15
C VAL A 429 -19.12 5.88 16.46
N ARG A 430 -20.16 5.46 17.20
CA ARG A 430 -21.33 4.79 16.63
C ARG A 430 -22.01 5.65 15.57
N GLN A 431 -22.28 6.91 15.89
CA GLN A 431 -23.09 7.78 15.02
C GLN A 431 -22.32 8.31 13.80
N ASN A 432 -21.01 8.53 13.92
CA ASN A 432 -20.27 9.32 12.94
C ASN A 432 -19.25 8.53 12.10
N TYR A 433 -18.96 7.27 12.42
CA TYR A 433 -17.89 6.51 11.78
C TYR A 433 -18.41 5.27 11.06
N ASP A 434 -17.79 4.98 9.91
CA ASP A 434 -17.80 3.65 9.31
C ASP A 434 -16.80 2.77 10.07
N TRP A 435 -17.11 1.49 10.25
CA TRP A 435 -16.36 0.60 11.14
C TRP A 435 -15.69 -0.53 10.36
N ILE A 436 -14.45 -0.83 10.74
CA ILE A 436 -13.81 -2.11 10.44
C ILE A 436 -13.64 -2.84 11.77
N LEU A 437 -14.45 -3.86 11.99
CA LEU A 437 -14.48 -4.68 13.20
C LEU A 437 -13.67 -5.95 12.94
N ILE A 438 -12.68 -6.24 13.80
CA ILE A 438 -11.76 -7.37 13.58
C ILE A 438 -11.61 -8.16 14.88
N GLY A 439 -11.72 -9.49 14.80
CA GLY A 439 -11.40 -10.37 15.93
C GLY A 439 -12.24 -11.65 15.97
N LEU A 440 -12.18 -12.33 17.11
CA LEU A 440 -13.02 -13.49 17.39
C LEU A 440 -14.40 -13.03 17.92
N PRO A 441 -15.53 -13.56 17.39
CA PRO A 441 -16.87 -13.15 17.82
C PRO A 441 -17.10 -13.20 19.34
N MET A 442 -16.60 -14.23 20.03
CA MET A 442 -16.73 -14.37 21.49
C MET A 442 -15.92 -13.37 22.30
N GLU A 443 -14.90 -12.76 21.69
CA GLU A 443 -14.04 -11.77 22.36
C GLU A 443 -14.52 -10.34 22.13
N LEU A 444 -15.51 -10.15 21.25
CA LEU A 444 -16.08 -8.87 20.84
C LEU A 444 -17.48 -8.70 21.47
N GLN A 445 -17.59 -7.91 22.52
CA GLN A 445 -18.87 -7.65 23.21
C GLN A 445 -19.91 -7.00 22.28
N VAL A 446 -19.46 -6.17 21.33
CA VAL A 446 -20.33 -5.51 20.36
C VAL A 446 -21.08 -6.50 19.44
N MET A 447 -20.64 -7.76 19.36
CA MET A 447 -21.31 -8.77 18.54
C MET A 447 -22.74 -9.04 19.02
N GLU A 448 -23.04 -8.89 20.31
CA GLU A 448 -24.40 -8.99 20.85
C GLU A 448 -25.34 -7.95 20.24
N GLU A 449 -24.85 -6.72 20.04
CA GLU A 449 -25.62 -5.62 19.43
C GLU A 449 -25.82 -5.81 17.92
N LEU A 450 -24.96 -6.60 17.26
CA LEU A 450 -24.96 -6.80 15.80
C LEU A 450 -25.72 -8.05 15.34
N GLN A 451 -26.07 -8.98 16.24
CA GLN A 451 -26.61 -10.31 15.89
C GLN A 451 -27.78 -10.26 14.90
N ASP A 452 -28.72 -9.33 15.07
CA ASP A 452 -29.92 -9.23 14.23
C ASP A 452 -29.65 -8.62 12.84
N THR A 453 -28.50 -7.97 12.66
CA THR A 453 -28.11 -7.29 11.42
C THR A 453 -27.04 -8.01 10.61
N LEU A 454 -26.33 -8.96 11.21
CA LEU A 454 -25.30 -9.73 10.54
C LEU A 454 -25.91 -10.62 9.43
N PRO A 455 -25.33 -10.58 8.21
CA PRO A 455 -25.66 -11.55 7.17
C PRO A 455 -25.56 -13.02 7.62
N ALA A 456 -24.54 -13.36 8.42
CA ALA A 456 -24.31 -14.67 9.00
C ALA A 456 -24.06 -14.54 10.52
N PRO A 457 -25.12 -14.53 11.35
CA PRO A 457 -24.96 -14.36 12.80
C PRO A 457 -24.23 -15.54 13.44
N PHE A 458 -23.73 -15.36 14.66
CA PHE A 458 -22.96 -16.37 15.38
C PHE A 458 -23.80 -17.08 16.44
N GLU A 459 -23.47 -18.33 16.71
CA GLU A 459 -24.03 -19.07 17.84
C GLU A 459 -23.72 -18.36 19.17
N GLU A 460 -24.66 -18.41 20.11
CA GLU A 460 -24.49 -17.78 21.42
C GLU A 460 -23.25 -18.36 22.14
N ASN A 461 -22.40 -17.48 22.67
CA ASN A 461 -21.14 -17.84 23.34
C ASN A 461 -20.23 -18.77 22.49
N SER A 462 -20.20 -18.55 21.18
CA SER A 462 -19.45 -19.38 20.23
C SER A 462 -18.88 -18.51 19.09
N ASN A 463 -17.74 -18.94 18.52
CA ASN A 463 -17.17 -18.30 17.33
C ASN A 463 -17.71 -18.90 16.01
N ASN A 464 -18.70 -19.80 16.08
CA ASN A 464 -19.25 -20.47 14.89
C ASN A 464 -20.43 -19.68 14.31
N ALA A 465 -20.37 -19.41 13.01
CA ALA A 465 -21.46 -18.76 12.29
C ALA A 465 -22.62 -19.73 12.03
N ILE A 466 -23.84 -19.21 12.10
CA ILE A 466 -25.08 -19.88 11.75
C ILE A 466 -25.33 -19.67 10.25
N LEU A 467 -24.94 -20.64 9.44
CA LEU A 467 -25.00 -20.57 7.96
C LEU A 467 -26.32 -21.09 7.36
N THR A 468 -27.34 -21.37 8.18
CA THR A 468 -28.62 -21.95 7.74
C THR A 468 -29.49 -21.00 6.93
N LYS A 469 -29.18 -19.70 6.92
CA LYS A 469 -29.89 -18.69 6.11
C LYS A 469 -29.31 -18.53 4.69
N GLN A 470 -28.28 -19.29 4.33
CA GLN A 470 -27.70 -19.26 2.99
C GLN A 470 -28.51 -20.10 1.99
N GLN A 471 -28.43 -19.76 0.70
CA GLN A 471 -29.12 -20.53 -0.35
C GLN A 471 -28.68 -22.00 -0.42
N VAL A 472 -27.45 -22.28 0.03
CA VAL A 472 -26.88 -23.61 0.10
C VAL A 472 -26.36 -23.82 1.53
N GLU A 473 -26.90 -24.80 2.23
CA GLU A 473 -26.40 -25.20 3.54
C GLU A 473 -25.24 -26.18 3.38
N TYR A 474 -24.06 -25.80 3.86
CA TYR A 474 -22.89 -26.66 3.86
C TYR A 474 -22.70 -27.32 5.24
N ARG A 475 -22.41 -28.62 5.25
CA ARG A 475 -21.90 -29.30 6.44
C ARG A 475 -20.39 -29.15 6.49
N LEU A 476 -19.90 -28.29 7.35
CA LEU A 476 -18.47 -28.05 7.52
C LEU A 476 -17.88 -29.02 8.56
N PRO A 477 -16.61 -29.45 8.40
CA PRO A 477 -15.89 -30.17 9.44
C PRO A 477 -15.85 -29.38 10.75
N LYS A 478 -15.92 -30.07 11.89
CA LYS A 478 -15.93 -29.42 13.22
C LYS A 478 -14.65 -28.65 13.54
N ASP A 479 -13.56 -29.00 12.87
CA ASP A 479 -12.21 -28.45 12.99
C ASP A 479 -11.85 -27.50 11.83
N ALA A 480 -12.80 -27.17 10.96
CA ALA A 480 -12.57 -26.23 9.89
C ALA A 480 -12.22 -24.85 10.46
N GLN A 481 -11.13 -24.27 9.96
CA GLN A 481 -10.73 -22.89 10.26
C GLN A 481 -11.39 -21.99 9.22
N LEU A 482 -12.29 -21.13 9.65
CA LEU A 482 -13.15 -20.36 8.78
C LEU A 482 -13.07 -18.87 9.15
N GLY A 483 -12.81 -18.07 8.13
CA GLY A 483 -12.95 -16.62 8.17
C GLY A 483 -14.28 -16.18 7.54
N TYR A 484 -14.81 -15.08 8.05
CA TYR A 484 -16.05 -14.46 7.59
C TYR A 484 -15.80 -12.98 7.31
N LEU A 485 -16.21 -12.54 6.12
CA LEU A 485 -16.27 -11.15 5.72
C LEU A 485 -17.73 -10.76 5.58
N GLU A 486 -18.19 -9.87 6.45
CA GLU A 486 -19.58 -9.46 6.50
C GLU A 486 -19.69 -7.94 6.41
N LEU A 487 -20.41 -7.46 5.40
CA LEU A 487 -20.69 -6.05 5.20
C LEU A 487 -22.14 -5.78 5.59
N LEU A 488 -22.36 -4.85 6.52
CA LEU A 488 -23.67 -4.56 7.07
C LEU A 488 -23.87 -3.06 7.32
N SER A 489 -25.14 -2.66 7.45
CA SER A 489 -25.47 -1.32 7.93
C SER A 489 -25.39 -1.29 9.44
N ALA A 490 -24.84 -0.22 10.01
CA ALA A 490 -24.81 -0.08 11.45
C ALA A 490 -26.26 0.00 12.00
N PRO A 491 -26.62 -0.77 13.05
CA PRO A 491 -27.98 -0.80 13.61
C PRO A 491 -28.48 0.57 14.11
N TRP A 492 -27.57 1.39 14.60
CA TRP A 492 -27.85 2.70 15.20
C TRP A 492 -27.83 3.85 14.20
N ASN A 493 -27.16 3.70 13.05
CA ASN A 493 -27.16 4.70 11.98
C ASN A 493 -27.00 4.01 10.62
N HIS A 494 -28.11 3.87 9.89
CA HIS A 494 -28.13 3.24 8.56
C HIS A 494 -27.35 4.01 7.48
N ALA A 495 -26.82 5.20 7.74
CA ALA A 495 -25.86 5.85 6.84
C ALA A 495 -24.43 5.31 7.00
N ARG A 496 -24.13 4.62 8.12
CA ARG A 496 -22.82 4.04 8.42
C ARG A 496 -22.75 2.58 8.04
N THR A 497 -21.57 2.17 7.62
CA THR A 497 -21.27 0.81 7.16
C THR A 497 -20.27 0.16 8.11
N ILE A 498 -20.51 -1.11 8.43
CA ILE A 498 -19.60 -1.94 9.20
C ILE A 498 -19.08 -3.03 8.27
N LEU A 499 -17.77 -3.22 8.23
CA LEU A 499 -17.13 -4.42 7.71
C LEU A 499 -16.63 -5.24 8.90
N ALA A 500 -17.26 -6.39 9.14
CA ALA A 500 -16.83 -7.36 10.13
C ALA A 500 -15.90 -8.38 9.47
N ILE A 501 -14.69 -8.49 10.03
CA ILE A 501 -13.62 -9.39 9.62
C ILE A 501 -13.36 -10.31 10.81
N VAL A 502 -14.11 -11.39 10.86
CA VAL A 502 -14.17 -12.27 12.02
C VAL A 502 -13.87 -13.71 11.61
N GLY A 503 -13.63 -14.57 12.58
CA GLY A 503 -13.31 -15.97 12.32
C GLY A 503 -13.62 -16.86 13.50
N ASN A 504 -13.71 -18.16 13.25
CA ASN A 504 -13.91 -19.13 14.32
C ASN A 504 -12.63 -19.45 15.11
N THR A 505 -11.48 -19.09 14.54
CA THR A 505 -10.12 -19.25 15.07
C THR A 505 -9.26 -18.09 14.58
N GLU A 506 -8.12 -17.81 15.22
CA GLU A 506 -7.16 -16.79 14.76
C GLU A 506 -6.74 -16.99 13.29
N ALA A 507 -6.54 -18.24 12.87
CA ALA A 507 -6.25 -18.57 11.48
C ALA A 507 -7.42 -18.21 10.54
N GLY A 508 -8.66 -18.38 10.99
CA GLY A 508 -9.85 -17.92 10.29
C GLY A 508 -9.90 -16.39 10.17
N VAL A 509 -9.60 -15.65 11.24
CA VAL A 509 -9.52 -14.18 11.19
C VAL A 509 -8.45 -13.73 10.19
N ARG A 510 -7.26 -14.37 10.20
CA ARG A 510 -6.20 -14.12 9.21
C ARG A 510 -6.64 -14.44 7.78
N GLN A 511 -7.40 -15.50 7.58
CA GLN A 511 -7.94 -15.84 6.27
C GLN A 511 -8.91 -14.76 5.78
N ALA A 512 -9.83 -14.30 6.65
CA ALA A 512 -10.76 -13.23 6.30
C ALA A 512 -10.02 -11.91 5.99
N GLY A 513 -9.05 -11.53 6.82
CA GLY A 513 -8.30 -10.28 6.62
C GLY A 513 -7.41 -10.25 5.38
N ASN A 514 -7.00 -11.42 4.85
CA ASN A 514 -6.18 -11.54 3.64
C ASN A 514 -6.99 -11.72 2.35
N ALA A 515 -8.30 -11.96 2.45
CA ALA A 515 -9.20 -12.10 1.31
C ALA A 515 -9.53 -10.74 0.69
#